data_AF-B8PSK9-F1
#
_entry.id   AF-B8PSK9-F1
#
_cell.length_a   1.000
_cell.length_b   1.000
_cell.length_c   1.000
_cell.angle_alpha   90.00
_cell.angle_beta   90.00
_cell.angle_gamma   90.00
#
_symmetry.space_group_name_H-M   'P 1'
#
loop_
_entity.id
_entity.type
_entity.pdbx_description
1 polymer ?
#
loop_
_entity_poly.entity_id
_entity_poly.type
_entity_poly.pdbx_seq_one_letter_code
_entity_poly.pdbx_strand_id
1 'polypeptide(L)' 'KEPSLKCVDLVVQELSNVVRICTDRMSRYPRLREETERIITTHVRQREQMCKEQLI' A
#
# COMPACT_ATOMS: atom_id res chain seq x y z
N LYS A 1 22.89 0.93 0.29
CA LYS A 1 21.63 0.24 -0.09
C LYS A 1 20.55 0.40 0.98
N GLU A 2 20.90 0.27 2.26
CA GLU A 2 20.00 0.45 3.41
C GLU A 2 19.14 1.74 3.43
N PRO A 3 19.67 2.96 3.12
CA PRO A 3 18.83 4.17 3.08
C PRO A 3 17.78 4.15 1.96
N SER A 4 18.07 3.49 0.84
CA SER A 4 17.12 3.35 -0.28
C SER A 4 15.99 2.39 0.06
N LEU A 5 16.29 1.26 0.72
CA LEU A 5 15.26 0.32 1.20
C LEU A 5 14.34 0.97 2.23
N LYS A 6 14.91 1.73 3.18
CA LYS A 6 14.13 2.49 4.16
C LYS A 6 13.23 3.54 3.52
N CYS A 7 13.67 4.17 2.42
CA CYS A 7 12.83 5.09 1.66
C CYS A 7 11.61 4.37 1.07
N VAL A 8 11.78 3.16 0.53
CA VAL A 8 10.66 2.34 0.01
C VAL A 8 9.67 2.01 1.13
N ASP A 9 10.15 1.61 2.31
CA ASP A 9 9.29 1.29 3.46
C ASP A 9 8.44 2.49 3.91
N LEU A 10 9.05 3.68 3.98
CA LEU A 10 8.34 4.92 4.34
C LEU A 10 7.27 5.27 3.31
N VAL A 11 7.54 5.08 2.02
CA VAL A 11 6.56 5.31 0.96
C VAL A 11 5.39 4.32 1.06
N VAL A 12 5.66 3.04 1.32
CA VAL A 12 4.60 2.02 1.50
C VAL A 12 3.72 2.34 2.72
N GLN A 13 4.32 2.83 3.80
CA GLN A 13 3.58 3.28 4.98
C GLN A 13 2.63 4.43 4.63
N GLU A 14 3.10 5.45 3.90
CA GLU A 14 2.23 6.55 3.50
C GLU A 14 1.17 6.16 2.47
N LEU A 15 1.48 5.27 1.53
CA LEU A 15 0.48 4.71 0.62
C LEU A 15 -0.63 3.99 1.39
N SER A 16 -0.28 3.23 2.44
CA SER A 16 -1.27 2.56 3.30
C SER A 16 -2.16 3.56 4.03
N ASN A 17 -1.60 4.70 4.47
CA ASN A 17 -2.39 5.78 5.07
C ASN A 17 -3.37 6.41 4.08
N VAL A 18 -2.92 6.69 2.85
CA VAL A 18 -3.78 7.23 1.79
C VAL A 18 -4.93 6.27 1.45
N VAL A 19 -4.63 4.97 1.34
CA VAL A 19 -5.67 3.94 1.07
C VAL A 19 -6.73 3.95 2.17
N ARG A 20 -6.33 4.01 3.44
CA ARG A 20 -7.26 4.11 4.57
C ARG A 20 -8.20 5.32 4.44
N ILE A 21 -7.63 6.51 4.19
CA ILE A 21 -8.41 7.76 4.02
C ILE A 21 -9.39 7.65 2.83
N CYS A 22 -8.96 7.05 1.72
CA CYS A 22 -9.81 6.83 0.55
C CYS A 22 -10.94 5.83 0.82
N THR A 23 -10.64 4.73 1.50
CA THR A 23 -11.62 3.69 1.85
C THR A 23 -12.63 4.13 2.91
N ASP A 24 -12.29 5.10 3.77
CA ASP A 24 -13.26 5.71 4.70
C ASP A 24 -14.41 6.41 3.98
N ARG A 25 -14.17 6.95 2.77
CA ARG A 25 -15.23 7.52 1.93
C ARG A 25 -16.20 6.46 1.36
N MET A 26 -15.86 5.18 1.47
CA MET A 26 -16.68 4.04 1.04
C MET A 26 -17.51 3.44 2.18
N SER A 27 -17.65 4.14 3.32
CA SER A 27 -18.36 3.68 4.52
C SER A 27 -19.79 3.18 4.28
N ARG A 28 -20.47 3.69 3.24
CA ARG A 28 -21.81 3.24 2.84
C ARG A 28 -21.87 1.82 2.26
N TYR A 29 -20.73 1.28 1.81
CA TYR A 29 -20.63 -0.03 1.18
C TYR A 29 -19.50 -0.84 1.83
N PRO A 30 -19.71 -1.41 3.04
CA PRO A 30 -18.65 -2.05 3.82
C PRO A 30 -17.97 -3.22 3.11
N ARG A 31 -18.72 -4.04 2.36
CA ARG A 31 -18.14 -5.15 1.57
C ARG A 31 -17.27 -4.66 0.41
N LEU A 32 -17.70 -3.58 -0.26
CA LEU A 32 -16.91 -2.98 -1.34
C LEU A 32 -15.63 -2.36 -0.78
N ARG A 33 -15.74 -1.68 0.37
CA ARG A 33 -14.60 -1.11 1.09
C ARG A 33 -13.56 -2.17 1.41
N GLU A 34 -13.97 -3.27 2.04
CA GLU A 34 -13.08 -4.36 2.44
C GLU A 34 -12.37 -4.99 1.23
N GLU A 35 -13.11 -5.30 0.16
CA GLU A 35 -12.51 -5.85 -1.05
C GLU A 35 -11.56 -4.87 -1.73
N THR A 36 -11.91 -3.58 -1.75
CA THR A 36 -11.04 -2.54 -2.32
C THR A 36 -9.74 -2.42 -1.51
N GLU A 37 -9.84 -2.38 -0.18
CA GLU A 37 -8.67 -2.33 0.71
C GLU A 37 -7.78 -3.57 0.50
N ARG A 38 -8.37 -4.76 0.47
CA ARG A 38 -7.66 -6.03 0.22
C ARG A 38 -6.91 -6.04 -1.10
N ILE A 39 -7.58 -5.64 -2.20
CA ILE A 39 -6.98 -5.61 -3.54
C ILE A 39 -5.82 -4.62 -3.57
N ILE A 40 -6.00 -3.40 -3.04
CA ILE A 40 -4.96 -2.37 -3.07
C ILE A 40 -3.77 -2.76 -2.18
N THR A 41 -4.00 -3.24 -0.96
CA THR A 41 -2.93 -3.70 -0.06
C THR A 41 -2.12 -4.84 -0.69
N THR A 42 -2.78 -5.78 -1.34
CA THR A 42 -2.11 -6.88 -2.05
C THR A 42 -1.22 -6.34 -3.17
N HIS A 43 -1.75 -5.40 -3.96
CA HIS A 43 -0.99 -4.77 -5.05
C HIS A 43 0.23 -4.00 -4.51
N VAL A 44 0.06 -3.17 -3.49
CA VAL A 44 1.15 -2.38 -2.89
C VAL A 44 2.29 -3.28 -2.42
N ARG A 45 1.99 -4.39 -1.71
CA ARG A 45 3.00 -5.35 -1.26
C ARG A 45 3.75 -6.01 -2.41
N GLN A 46 3.06 -6.39 -3.49
CA GLN A 46 3.72 -6.93 -4.68
C GLN A 46 4.66 -5.91 -5.32
N ARG A 47 4.24 -4.64 -5.42
CA ARG A 47 5.07 -3.56 -5.99
C ARG A 47 6.26 -3.21 -5.11
N GLU A 48 6.09 -3.23 -3.79
CA GLU A 48 7.17 -3.08 -2.82
C GLU A 48 8.26 -4.13 -3.03
N GLN A 49 7.88 -5.41 -3.11
CA GLN A 49 8.82 -6.51 -3.33
C GLN A 49 9.61 -6.33 -4.63
N MET A 50 8.91 -6.06 -5.75
CA MET A 50 9.55 -5.79 -7.05
C MET A 50 10.50 -4.59 -6.99
N CYS A 51 10.13 -3.53 -6.28
CA CYS A 51 10.95 -2.33 -6.15
C CYS A 51 12.23 -2.60 -5.33
N LYS A 52 12.11 -3.37 -4.23
CA LYS A 52 13.26 -3.77 -3.42
C LYS A 52 14.21 -4.67 -4.21
N GLU A 53 13.70 -5.59 -5.02
CA GLU A 53 14.52 -6.45 -5.89
C GLU A 53 15.33 -5.66 -6.92
N GLN A 54 14.78 -4.57 -7.47
CA GLN A 54 15.51 -3.70 -8.40
C GLN A 54 16.62 -2.86 -7.76
N LEU A 55 16.58 -2.67 -6.44
CA LEU A 55 17.57 -1.91 -5.68
C LEU A 55 18.72 -2.78 -5.14
N ILE A 56 18.55 -4.11 -5.17
CA ILE A 56 19.55 -5.11 -4.77
C ILE A 56 20.48 -5.38 -5.96
#